data_AF-A0A484QFL9-F1
#
_entry.id   AF-A0A484QFL9-F1
#
_cell.length_a   1.000
_cell.length_b   1.000
_cell.length_c   1.000
_cell.angle_alpha   90.00
_cell.angle_beta   90.00
_cell.angle_gamma   90.00
#
_symmetry.space_group_name_H-M   'P 1'
#
loop_
_entity.id
_entity.type
_entity.pdbx_description
1 polymer ?
#
loop_
_entity_poly.entity_id
_entity_poly.type
_entity_poly.pdbx_seq_one_letter_code
_entity_poly.pdbx_strand_id
1 'polypeptide(L)'
;MYNYLYMSFPSSCELAPAPKAMKIVNYTDARNGLKAVLDQVSDDADVTIITRRDGPDAVVMSKAHYDGIMETLHLLRSPANAARLRVSVANVRDKAYQARNLIHPDEQA
;
A
#
# COMPACT_ATOMS: atom_id res chain seq x y z
N MET A 1 29.04 1.64 7.72
CA MET A 1 29.29 0.96 6.42
C MET A 1 28.13 0.01 6.18
N TYR A 2 27.06 0.49 5.55
CA TYR A 2 25.84 -0.29 5.35
C TYR A 2 26.02 -1.19 4.11
N ASN A 3 26.13 -2.48 4.35
CA ASN A 3 26.29 -3.49 3.31
C ASN A 3 24.91 -3.82 2.71
N TYR A 4 24.63 -3.29 1.53
CA TYR A 4 23.46 -3.66 0.73
C TYR A 4 23.71 -5.01 0.06
N LEU A 5 23.47 -6.09 0.80
CA LEU A 5 23.37 -7.42 0.20
C LEU A 5 22.01 -7.53 -0.48
N TYR A 6 22.01 -7.36 -1.81
CA TYR A 6 20.90 -7.67 -2.71
C TYR A 6 20.51 -9.13 -2.51
N MET A 7 19.52 -9.38 -1.65
CA MET A 7 18.85 -10.67 -1.62
C MET A 7 18.11 -10.81 -2.95
N SER A 8 18.48 -11.83 -3.73
CA SER A 8 17.78 -12.20 -4.95
C SER A 8 16.31 -12.45 -4.62
N PHE A 9 15.44 -11.56 -5.07
CA PHE A 9 13.99 -11.74 -4.98
C PHE A 9 13.60 -12.94 -5.87
N PRO A 10 13.03 -14.02 -5.31
CA PRO A 10 12.48 -15.09 -6.13
C PRO A 10 11.31 -14.53 -6.95
N SER A 11 11.40 -14.68 -8.28
CA SER A 11 10.55 -14.10 -9.32
C SER A 11 9.06 -14.52 -9.32
N SER A 12 8.53 -15.05 -8.22
CA SER A 12 7.16 -15.58 -8.14
C SER A 12 6.28 -14.88 -7.09
N CYS A 13 6.79 -13.86 -6.40
CA CYS A 13 6.04 -13.12 -5.40
C CYS A 13 5.96 -11.65 -5.82
N GLU A 14 5.11 -11.35 -6.79
CA GLU A 14 4.72 -9.99 -7.12
C GLU A 14 3.68 -9.52 -6.10
N LEU A 15 4.10 -9.35 -4.84
CA LEU A 15 3.26 -8.82 -3.76
C LEU A 15 3.66 -7.38 -3.44
N ALA A 16 3.70 -6.56 -4.47
CA ALA A 16 3.50 -5.12 -4.39
C ALA A 16 3.18 -4.67 -5.82
N PRO A 17 2.06 -3.96 -6.06
CA PRO A 17 1.94 -3.23 -7.32
C PRO A 17 3.19 -2.34 -7.44
N ALA A 18 3.86 -2.37 -8.60
CA ALA A 18 4.95 -1.43 -8.87
C ALA A 18 4.45 -0.01 -8.55
N PRO A 19 5.23 0.81 -7.84
CA PRO A 19 4.78 2.14 -7.44
C PRO A 19 4.38 2.90 -8.70
N LYS A 20 3.08 3.22 -8.83
CA LYS A 20 2.57 4.03 -9.93
C LYS A 20 3.20 5.42 -9.81
N ALA A 21 3.55 6.00 -10.95
CA ALA A 21 4.33 7.21 -11.02
C ALA A 21 3.69 8.37 -10.21
N MET A 22 4.49 9.02 -9.38
CA MET A 22 4.10 10.23 -8.67
C MET A 22 4.04 11.40 -9.65
N LYS A 23 2.92 12.13 -9.66
CA LYS A 23 2.75 13.31 -10.53
C LYS A 23 2.72 14.59 -9.71
N ILE A 24 3.30 15.65 -10.26
CA ILE A 24 3.27 17.00 -9.68
C ILE A 24 2.47 17.88 -10.63
N VAL A 25 1.44 18.54 -10.11
CA VAL A 25 0.58 19.46 -10.86
C VAL A 25 0.50 20.80 -10.14
N ASN A 26 0.41 21.89 -10.91
CA ASN A 26 0.23 23.21 -10.34
C ASN A 26 -1.24 23.41 -9.92
N TYR A 27 -1.47 24.25 -8.92
CA TYR A 27 -2.82 24.57 -8.42
C TYR A 27 -3.78 25.02 -9.52
N THR A 28 -3.32 25.85 -10.47
CA THR A 28 -4.17 26.35 -11.56
C THR A 28 -4.64 25.23 -12.47
N ASP A 29 -3.77 24.27 -12.80
CA ASP A 29 -4.09 23.14 -13.66
C ASP A 29 -5.05 22.17 -12.97
N ALA A 30 -4.78 21.89 -11.68
CA ALA A 30 -5.66 21.07 -10.85
C ALA A 30 -7.06 21.71 -10.67
N ARG A 31 -7.12 23.04 -10.56
CA ARG A 31 -8.40 23.76 -10.46
C ARG A 31 -9.19 23.69 -11.77
N ASN A 32 -8.53 23.92 -12.91
CA ASN A 32 -9.18 23.93 -14.22
C ASN A 32 -9.61 22.53 -14.69
N GLY A 33 -8.95 21.48 -14.19
CA GLY A 33 -9.14 20.10 -14.62
C GLY A 33 -9.29 19.10 -13.47
N LEU A 34 -9.98 19.46 -12.38
CA LEU A 34 -10.02 18.63 -11.16
C LEU A 34 -10.52 17.20 -11.43
N LYS A 35 -11.53 17.04 -12.28
CA LYS A 35 -12.04 15.72 -12.66
C LYS A 35 -10.94 14.84 -13.28
N ALA A 36 -10.19 15.38 -14.23
CA ALA A 36 -9.11 14.65 -14.88
C ALA A 36 -8.00 14.26 -13.89
N VAL A 37 -7.70 15.13 -12.91
CA VAL A 37 -6.74 14.81 -11.84
C VAL A 37 -7.23 13.66 -10.96
N LEU A 38 -8.51 13.64 -10.61
CA LEU A 38 -9.09 12.56 -9.80
C LEU A 38 -9.15 11.23 -10.57
N ASP A 39 -9.58 11.25 -11.83
CA ASP A 39 -9.62 10.07 -12.69
C ASP A 39 -8.20 9.49 -12.86
N GLN A 40 -7.21 10.36 -13.09
CA GLN A 40 -5.80 9.96 -13.21
C GLN A 40 -5.23 9.33 -11.93
N VAL A 41 -5.61 9.82 -10.75
CA VAL A 41 -5.18 9.28 -9.44
C VAL A 41 -5.87 7.95 -9.11
N SER A 42 -7.08 7.73 -9.62
CA SER A 42 -7.72 6.42 -9.52
C SER A 42 -7.01 5.39 -10.40
N ASP A 43 -6.70 5.78 -11.64
CA ASP A 43 -6.40 4.80 -12.68
C ASP A 43 -4.90 4.58 -12.90
N ASP A 44 -4.06 5.59 -12.73
CA ASP A 44 -2.69 5.61 -13.28
C ASP A 44 -1.60 6.13 -12.33
N ALA A 45 -1.95 6.89 -11.30
CA ALA A 45 -0.99 7.48 -10.35
C ALA A 45 -1.34 7.11 -8.91
N ASP A 46 -0.39 6.60 -8.13
CA ASP A 46 -0.63 6.30 -6.71
C ASP A 46 -0.93 7.58 -5.92
N VAL A 47 -0.21 8.66 -6.27
CA VAL A 47 -0.27 9.94 -5.58
C VAL A 47 0.00 11.09 -6.56
N THR A 48 -0.81 12.14 -6.50
CA THR A 48 -0.58 13.43 -7.16
C THR A 48 -0.35 14.54 -6.14
N ILE A 49 0.74 15.29 -6.30
CA ILE A 49 1.07 16.45 -5.48
C ILE A 49 0.60 17.71 -6.20
N ILE A 50 -0.24 18.49 -5.55
CA ILE A 50 -0.69 19.81 -6.00
C ILE A 50 0.18 20.86 -5.34
N THR A 51 1.02 21.54 -6.13
CA THR A 51 1.87 22.61 -5.65
C THR A 51 1.15 23.96 -5.70
N ARG A 52 1.40 24.80 -4.69
CA ARG A 52 0.77 26.13 -4.56
C ARG A 52 1.84 27.20 -4.42
N ARG A 53 1.62 28.36 -5.02
CA ARG A 53 2.55 29.51 -4.87
C ARG A 53 2.51 30.14 -3.48
N ASP A 54 1.32 30.18 -2.87
CA ASP A 54 1.06 30.94 -1.65
C ASP A 54 0.74 30.04 -0.43
N GLY A 55 1.17 28.78 -0.45
CA GLY A 55 0.88 27.86 0.66
C GLY A 55 1.54 26.49 0.53
N PRO A 56 1.34 25.62 1.54
CA PRO A 56 1.90 24.28 1.54
C PRO A 56 1.27 23.41 0.44
N ASP A 57 2.06 22.48 -0.07
CA ASP A 57 1.64 21.52 -1.07
C ASP A 57 0.56 20.57 -0.52
N ALA A 58 -0.36 20.18 -1.39
CA ALA A 58 -1.42 19.23 -1.08
C ALA A 58 -1.16 17.90 -1.78
N VAL A 59 -1.56 16.80 -1.13
CA VAL A 59 -1.42 15.46 -1.68
C VAL A 59 -2.80 14.90 -1.96
N VAL A 60 -3.02 14.40 -3.18
CA VAL A 60 -4.23 13.73 -3.63
C VAL A 60 -3.89 12.29 -3.96
N MET A 61 -4.64 11.35 -3.41
CA MET A 61 -4.49 9.91 -3.64
C MET A 61 -5.87 9.27 -3.70
N SER A 62 -5.96 8.06 -4.28
CA SER A 62 -7.21 7.33 -4.32
C SER A 62 -7.62 6.87 -2.92
N LYS A 63 -8.93 6.71 -2.69
CA LYS A 63 -9.45 6.22 -1.40
C LYS A 63 -8.85 4.85 -1.04
N ALA A 64 -8.79 3.93 -2.02
CA ALA A 64 -8.25 2.60 -1.81
C ALA A 64 -6.77 2.63 -1.39
N HIS A 65 -5.98 3.53 -1.97
CA HIS A 65 -4.58 3.71 -1.59
C HIS A 65 -4.44 4.25 -0.17
N TYR A 66 -5.23 5.27 0.20
CA TYR A 66 -5.26 5.80 1.56
C TYR A 66 -5.65 4.74 2.59
N ASP A 67 -6.71 3.99 2.33
CA ASP A 67 -7.18 2.93 3.23
C ASP A 67 -6.11 1.86 3.44
N GLY A 68 -5.43 1.44 2.37
CA GLY A 68 -4.36 0.43 2.46
C GLY A 68 -3.15 0.90 3.28
N ILE A 69 -2.77 2.18 3.17
CA ILE A 69 -1.74 2.77 4.02
C ILE A 69 -2.20 2.76 5.49
N MET A 70 -3.42 3.20 5.76
CA MET A 70 -3.94 3.29 7.12
C MET A 70 -4.11 1.91 7.76
N GLU A 71 -4.55 0.91 7.01
CA GLU A 71 -4.62 -0.47 7.46
C GLU A 71 -3.22 -1.01 7.81
N THR A 72 -2.24 -0.80 6.93
CA THR A 72 -0.86 -1.23 7.18
C THR A 72 -0.30 -0.57 8.44
N LEU A 73 -0.50 0.74 8.61
CA LEU A 73 -0.10 1.46 9.82
C LEU A 73 -0.82 0.93 11.05
N HIS A 74 -2.11 0.62 10.95
CA HIS A 74 -2.89 0.05 12.03
C HIS A 74 -2.33 -1.31 12.46
N LEU A 75 -2.07 -2.22 11.51
CA LEU A 75 -1.52 -3.54 11.76
C LEU A 75 -0.13 -3.48 12.40
N LEU A 76 0.71 -2.54 11.98
CA LEU A 76 2.08 -2.38 12.47
C LEU A 76 2.18 -1.59 13.78
N ARG A 77 1.09 -0.96 14.26
CA ARG A 77 1.08 -0.11 15.46
C ARG A 77 1.49 -0.86 16.73
N SER A 78 1.12 -2.13 16.85
CA SER A 78 1.54 -2.98 17.98
C SER A 78 2.79 -3.77 17.60
N PRO A 79 3.92 -3.64 18.32
CA PRO A 79 5.16 -4.36 17.99
C PRO A 79 4.98 -5.88 18.08
N ALA A 80 4.15 -6.37 19.01
CA ALA A 80 3.82 -7.78 19.13
C ALA A 80 3.02 -8.29 17.92
N ASN A 81 2.05 -7.50 17.43
CA ASN A 81 1.29 -7.85 16.23
C ASN A 81 2.19 -7.83 14.98
N ALA A 82 3.02 -6.80 14.85
CA ALA A 82 3.95 -6.66 13.74
C ALA A 82 4.96 -7.82 13.68
N ALA A 83 5.45 -8.31 14.83
CA ALA A 83 6.31 -9.49 14.89
C ALA A 83 5.57 -10.75 14.42
N ARG A 84 4.34 -10.99 14.91
CA ARG A 84 3.51 -12.13 14.49
C ARG A 84 3.19 -12.10 13.00
N LEU A 85 2.86 -10.94 12.45
CA LEU A 85 2.60 -10.78 11.02
C LEU A 85 3.84 -11.09 10.17
N ARG A 86 5.01 -10.60 10.56
CA ARG A 86 6.27 -10.90 9.86
C ARG A 86 6.56 -12.40 9.82
N VAL A 87 6.41 -13.10 10.95
CA VAL A 87 6.58 -14.56 11.02
C VAL A 87 5.55 -15.27 10.14
N SER A 88 4.29 -14.84 10.19
CA SER A 88 3.21 -15.47 9.40
C SER A 88 3.44 -15.30 7.89
N VAL A 89 3.88 -14.12 7.45
CA VAL A 89 4.23 -13.86 6.05
C VAL A 89 5.43 -14.70 5.62
N ALA A 90 6.46 -14.85 6.46
CA ALA A 90 7.60 -15.71 6.18
C ALA A 90 7.17 -17.18 6.02
N ASN A 91 6.37 -17.70 6.95
CA ASN A 91 5.83 -19.06 6.89
C ASN A 91 5.05 -19.32 5.60
N VAL A 92 4.22 -18.37 5.16
CA VAL A 92 3.48 -18.50 3.89
C VAL A 92 4.43 -18.52 2.68
N ARG A 93 5.44 -17.66 2.66
CA ARG A 93 6.47 -17.63 1.59
C ARG A 93 7.25 -18.94 1.51
N ASP A 94 7.58 -19.51 2.66
CA ASP A 94 8.33 -20.76 2.78
C ASP A 94 7.42 -22.00 2.62
N LYS A 95 6.13 -21.80 2.30
CA LYS A 95 5.09 -22.85 2.21
C LYS A 95 4.92 -23.65 3.52
N ALA A 96 5.33 -23.09 4.64
CA ALA A 96 5.21 -23.65 5.99
C ALA A 96 3.84 -23.27 6.61
N TYR A 97 2.75 -23.67 5.97
CA TYR A 97 1.38 -23.48 6.47
C TYR A 97 0.57 -24.78 6.34
N GLN A 98 -0.50 -24.90 7.14
CA GLN A 98 -1.42 -26.04 7.08
C GLN A 98 -2.79 -25.56 6.61
N ALA A 99 -3.29 -26.14 5.52
CA ALA A 99 -4.67 -25.94 5.10
C ALA A 99 -5.62 -26.65 6.07
N ARG A 100 -6.64 -25.95 6.54
CA ARG A 100 -7.70 -26.50 7.40
C ARG A 100 -9.03 -26.11 6.81
N ASN A 101 -10.03 -26.98 6.95
CA ASN A 101 -11.40 -26.63 6.59
C ASN A 101 -11.92 -25.54 7.55
N LEU A 102 -12.78 -24.66 7.03
CA LEU A 102 -13.49 -23.68 7.84
C LEU A 102 -14.39 -24.43 8.82
N ILE A 103 -14.31 -24.10 10.10
CA ILE A 103 -15.21 -24.67 11.10
C ILE A 103 -16.41 -23.74 11.20
N HIS A 104 -17.60 -24.26 10.90
CA HIS A 104 -18.82 -23.47 11.02
C HIS A 104 -19.21 -23.32 12.50
N PRO A 105 -19.63 -22.12 12.95
CA PRO A 105 -20.05 -21.90 14.34
C PRO A 105 -21.16 -22.86 14.79
N ASP A 106 -21.99 -23.31 13.86
CA ASP A 106 -23.14 -24.18 14.13
C ASP A 106 -22.76 -25.67 14.29
N GLU A 107 -21.53 -26.05 13.95
CA GLU A 107 -21.02 -27.43 14.06
C GLU A 107 -20.26 -27.68 15.38
N GLN A 108 -20.17 -26.67 16.26
CA GLN A 108 -19.48 -26.75 17.55
C GLN A 108 -20.43 -26.81 18.76
N ALA A 109 -21.73 -27.04 18.55
CA ALA A 109 -22.74 -27.17 19.59
C ALA A 109 -22.98 -28.62 20.03
#